data_AF-A0AAT9MVS1-F1
#
_entry.id   AF-A0AAT9MVS1-F1
#
_cell.length_a   1.000
_cell.length_b   1.000
_cell.length_c   1.000
_cell.angle_alpha   90.00
_cell.angle_beta   90.00
_cell.angle_gamma   90.00
#
_symmetry.space_group_name_H-M   'P 1'
#
loop_
_entity.id
_entity.type
_entity.pdbx_description
1 polymer ?
#
loop_
_entity_poly.entity_id
_entity_poly.type
_entity_poly.pdbx_seq_one_letter_code
_entity_poly.pdbx_strand_id
1 'polypeptide(L)'
;MTVKNDSIQSTFLFHDYETFGTHPALDRPAQFAALRTDNDFNVIGEPEVFYCKPADDYLPQPGAVLITGITPQEAREKGENEAAFARRIHALFTVPKTCVVGYNNVRFDDEVTRNIFYRNFYDPYAWSWQHDNSRWDLLDVMRACYALRPEGINWPENDDGLPSFRLEHLTQANGIEHSNAHDAMADVYATIAMAQLVKTRQPRLFDYLYSHRSKHKLAALIDVPQMKPLVHVSGMFGAWRGNTSWVAPLAWHPENRNAVIMVDLAGDISPLLELDSDTLRERLYTAKADLGDHVAVPVKLVHINKCPVLAQANTLRPEDADRLGINRQHCLDNLKVLRENPQVRDKVVAIFAEAEPFAASDNVDAQLYDGFFSDADRAAMKIVLETEPRNLPALDITFVDKRIEKLLFNYRARNFPGTLDDAEQQRWLEHRRQVLTPEFLQQYANELQMLSQQYAEDKTKLGLLKSLWQYATEIV
;
A
#
# COMPACT_ATOMS: atom_id res chain seq x y z
N MET A 1 15.68 -5.16 46.21
CA MET A 1 14.72 -5.35 45.10
C MET A 1 15.27 -4.61 43.90
N THR A 2 16.01 -5.31 43.05
CA THR A 2 16.53 -4.80 41.79
C THR A 2 15.34 -4.60 40.86
N VAL A 3 15.04 -3.35 40.50
CA VAL A 3 14.11 -3.02 39.43
C VAL A 3 14.66 -3.71 38.19
N LYS A 4 13.98 -4.77 37.73
CA LYS A 4 14.26 -5.35 36.41
C LYS A 4 14.03 -4.22 35.42
N ASN A 5 15.11 -3.83 34.77
CA ASN A 5 15.08 -2.97 33.61
C ASN A 5 14.47 -3.83 32.50
N ASP A 6 13.14 -3.92 32.45
CA ASP A 6 12.43 -4.64 31.39
C ASP A 6 12.67 -3.85 30.10
N SER A 7 13.72 -4.24 29.39
CA SER A 7 14.01 -3.72 28.06
C SER A 7 12.79 -3.98 27.19
N ILE A 8 12.14 -2.92 26.70
CA ILE A 8 11.02 -3.02 25.75
C ILE A 8 11.47 -3.97 24.63
N GLN A 9 10.77 -5.09 24.48
CA GLN A 9 11.06 -6.11 23.48
C GLN A 9 10.52 -5.67 22.12
N SER A 10 11.22 -6.02 21.04
CA SER A 10 10.70 -5.82 19.69
C SER A 10 9.52 -6.74 19.44
N THR A 11 8.47 -6.22 18.80
CA THR A 11 7.25 -6.96 18.48
C THR A 11 6.89 -6.80 17.01
N PHE A 12 6.10 -7.73 16.49
CA PHE A 12 5.40 -7.56 15.22
C PHE A 12 3.96 -7.21 15.52
N LEU A 13 3.40 -6.26 14.76
CA LEU A 13 1.98 -5.99 14.72
C LEU A 13 1.48 -6.37 13.34
N PHE A 14 0.84 -7.54 13.26
CA PHE A 14 0.17 -7.99 12.05
C PHE A 14 -1.17 -7.26 11.94
N HIS A 15 -1.51 -6.75 10.77
CA HIS A 15 -2.80 -6.08 10.55
C HIS A 15 -3.31 -6.27 9.12
N ASP A 16 -4.61 -6.02 8.96
CA ASP A 16 -5.30 -6.02 7.68
C ASP A 16 -6.52 -5.08 7.75
N TYR A 17 -6.91 -4.49 6.61
CA TYR A 17 -8.13 -3.70 6.47
C TYR A 17 -9.10 -4.34 5.48
N GLU A 18 -10.37 -4.39 5.88
CA GLU A 18 -11.44 -4.42 4.90
C GLU A 18 -11.89 -3.00 4.59
N THR A 19 -12.00 -2.68 3.30
CA THR A 19 -12.30 -1.33 2.82
C THR A 19 -13.53 -1.31 1.91
N PHE A 20 -14.15 -0.16 1.79
CA PHE A 20 -15.29 0.04 0.91
C PHE A 20 -14.92 0.27 -0.56
N GLY A 21 -13.63 0.17 -0.91
CA GLY A 21 -13.18 0.32 -2.29
C GLY A 21 -11.66 0.31 -2.41
N THR A 22 -11.20 0.34 -3.65
CA THR A 22 -9.78 0.09 -3.98
C THR A 22 -8.89 1.33 -3.93
N HIS A 23 -9.44 2.54 -3.83
CA HIS A 23 -8.66 3.78 -3.81
C HIS A 23 -8.40 4.23 -2.36
N PRO A 24 -7.17 4.11 -1.83
CA PRO A 24 -6.89 4.26 -0.39
C PRO A 24 -7.16 5.68 0.17
N ALA A 25 -7.18 6.69 -0.69
CA ALA A 25 -7.47 8.07 -0.29
C ALA A 25 -8.96 8.44 -0.37
N LEU A 26 -9.70 7.86 -1.32
CA LEU A 26 -11.05 8.30 -1.69
C LEU A 26 -12.12 7.35 -1.14
N ASP A 27 -11.81 6.06 -1.10
CA ASP A 27 -12.62 5.06 -0.42
C ASP A 27 -12.34 5.04 1.07
N ARG A 28 -13.32 4.55 1.83
CA ARG A 28 -13.29 4.57 3.30
C ARG A 28 -12.99 3.19 3.87
N PRO A 29 -12.27 3.09 5.02
CA PRO A 29 -12.13 1.83 5.72
C PRO A 29 -13.51 1.35 6.22
N ALA A 30 -13.72 0.04 6.24
CA ALA A 30 -14.91 -0.60 6.80
C ALA A 30 -14.59 -1.29 8.13
N GLN A 31 -13.50 -2.07 8.17
CA GLN A 31 -13.03 -2.82 9.34
C GLN A 31 -11.50 -2.77 9.40
N PHE A 32 -10.96 -2.88 10.62
CA PHE A 32 -9.55 -3.10 10.88
C PHE A 32 -9.41 -4.29 11.83
N ALA A 33 -8.45 -5.16 11.54
CA ALA A 33 -8.01 -6.20 12.46
C ALA A 33 -6.50 -6.12 12.68
N ALA A 34 -6.05 -6.42 13.90
CA ALA A 34 -4.64 -6.56 14.20
C ALA A 34 -4.36 -7.55 15.33
N LEU A 35 -3.17 -8.14 15.29
CA LEU A 35 -2.66 -9.01 16.34
C LEU A 35 -1.17 -8.78 16.56
N ARG A 36 -0.80 -8.59 17.83
CA ARG A 36 0.59 -8.41 18.23
C ARG A 36 1.24 -9.76 18.52
N THR A 37 2.51 -9.89 18.15
CA THR A 37 3.32 -11.08 18.42
C THR A 37 4.73 -10.73 18.84
N ASP A 38 5.42 -11.66 19.48
CA ASP A 38 6.87 -11.58 19.72
C ASP A 38 7.69 -11.87 18.44
N ASN A 39 9.01 -11.93 18.56
CA ASN A 39 9.89 -12.24 17.41
C ASN A 39 9.78 -13.68 16.91
N ASP A 40 9.14 -14.57 17.68
CA ASP A 40 8.87 -15.96 17.33
C ASP A 40 7.43 -16.18 16.85
N PHE A 41 6.69 -15.09 16.64
CA PHE A 41 5.30 -15.08 16.21
C PHE A 41 4.35 -15.75 17.21
N ASN A 42 4.70 -15.78 18.50
CA ASN A 42 3.77 -16.13 19.55
C ASN A 42 2.90 -14.91 19.86
N VAL A 43 1.59 -15.14 20.01
CA VAL A 43 0.61 -14.08 20.26
C VAL A 43 0.85 -13.36 21.58
N ILE A 44 0.78 -12.03 21.57
CA ILE A 44 0.85 -11.15 22.74
C ILE A 44 -0.45 -10.36 22.84
N GLY A 45 -1.14 -10.51 23.97
CA GLY A 45 -2.41 -9.81 24.21
C GLY A 45 -3.57 -10.41 23.42
N GLU A 46 -4.63 -9.62 23.26
CA GLU A 46 -5.85 -10.03 22.58
C GLU A 46 -5.89 -9.49 21.14
N PRO A 47 -6.63 -10.14 20.22
CA PRO A 47 -6.92 -9.60 18.91
C PRO A 47 -7.70 -8.28 18.98
N GLU A 48 -7.32 -7.31 18.16
CA GLU A 48 -7.99 -6.03 18.03
C GLU A 48 -8.81 -6.01 16.74
N VAL A 49 -10.14 -6.01 16.85
CA VAL A 49 -11.06 -5.93 15.71
C VAL A 49 -12.10 -4.85 15.95
N PHE A 50 -12.23 -3.92 15.02
CA PHE A 50 -13.21 -2.84 15.11
C PHE A 50 -13.57 -2.25 13.74
N TYR A 51 -14.75 -1.63 13.67
CA TYR A 51 -15.32 -1.09 12.43
C TYR A 51 -15.23 0.43 12.37
N CYS A 52 -15.21 0.97 11.15
CA CYS A 52 -15.28 2.41 10.89
C CYS A 52 -16.64 2.78 10.31
N LYS A 53 -17.34 3.72 10.96
CA LYS A 53 -18.60 4.26 10.48
C LYS A 53 -18.34 5.14 9.24
N PRO A 54 -18.94 4.85 8.07
CA PRO A 54 -18.83 5.72 6.91
C PRO A 54 -19.55 7.06 7.17
N ALA A 55 -18.98 8.15 6.66
CA ALA A 55 -19.60 9.47 6.71
C ALA A 55 -20.75 9.60 5.68
N ASP A 56 -21.57 10.64 5.82
CA ASP A 56 -22.77 10.86 4.98
C ASP A 56 -22.48 11.47 3.59
N ASP A 57 -21.19 11.56 3.22
CA ASP A 57 -20.71 12.09 1.95
C ASP A 57 -20.13 11.01 1.01
N TYR A 58 -20.41 9.73 1.27
CA TYR A 58 -19.76 8.62 0.57
C TYR A 58 -20.70 7.42 0.32
N LEU A 59 -20.56 6.80 -0.86
CA LEU A 59 -21.15 5.50 -1.21
C LEU A 59 -20.02 4.48 -1.47
N PRO A 60 -20.11 3.27 -0.90
CA PRO A 60 -19.09 2.23 -1.07
C PRO A 60 -19.11 1.62 -2.47
N GLN A 61 -17.95 1.19 -2.99
CA GLN A 61 -17.89 0.43 -4.24
C GLN A 61 -18.66 -0.90 -4.09
N PRO A 62 -19.67 -1.18 -4.94
CA PRO A 62 -20.45 -2.40 -4.80
C PRO A 62 -19.59 -3.67 -4.87
N GLY A 63 -18.60 -3.69 -5.77
CA GLY A 63 -17.65 -4.80 -5.89
C GLY A 63 -16.88 -5.10 -4.61
N ALA A 64 -16.46 -4.07 -3.86
CA ALA A 64 -15.77 -4.26 -2.58
C ALA A 64 -16.69 -4.89 -1.55
N VAL A 65 -17.92 -4.39 -1.40
CA VAL A 65 -18.90 -4.95 -0.46
C VAL A 65 -19.27 -6.40 -0.80
N LEU A 66 -19.26 -6.78 -2.08
CA LEU A 66 -19.45 -8.17 -2.50
C LEU A 66 -18.28 -9.10 -2.13
N ILE A 67 -17.07 -8.56 -1.94
CA ILE A 67 -15.88 -9.30 -1.53
C ILE A 67 -15.85 -9.40 0.00
N THR A 68 -15.96 -8.26 0.69
CA THR A 68 -15.83 -8.18 2.15
C THR A 68 -17.06 -8.71 2.89
N GLY A 69 -18.23 -8.63 2.25
CA GLY A 69 -19.52 -8.93 2.89
C GLY A 69 -19.96 -7.88 3.91
N ILE A 70 -19.20 -6.80 4.12
CA ILE A 70 -19.49 -5.76 5.12
C ILE A 70 -20.34 -4.67 4.48
N THR A 71 -21.56 -4.50 4.98
CA THR A 71 -22.46 -3.43 4.50
C THR A 71 -22.16 -2.09 5.18
N PRO A 72 -22.44 -0.94 4.54
CA PRO A 72 -22.31 0.36 5.20
C PRO A 72 -23.24 0.50 6.42
N GLN A 73 -24.39 -0.18 6.43
CA GLN A 73 -25.27 -0.26 7.60
C GLN A 73 -24.60 -0.96 8.78
N GLU A 74 -23.97 -2.11 8.54
CA GLU A 74 -23.26 -2.86 9.57
C GLU A 74 -22.08 -2.05 10.14
N ALA A 75 -21.25 -1.47 9.27
CA ALA A 75 -20.13 -0.64 9.70
C ALA A 75 -20.60 0.61 10.45
N ARG A 76 -21.77 1.16 10.11
CA ARG A 76 -22.40 2.28 10.82
C ARG A 76 -22.95 1.88 12.20
N GLU A 77 -23.47 0.66 12.34
CA GLU A 77 -24.02 0.14 13.59
C GLU A 77 -22.92 -0.29 14.57
N LYS A 78 -21.90 -1.00 14.08
CA LYS A 78 -20.81 -1.56 14.89
C LYS A 78 -19.63 -0.59 15.07
N GLY A 79 -19.47 0.37 14.17
CA GLY A 79 -18.27 1.18 14.05
C GLY A 79 -18.29 2.48 14.84
N GLU A 80 -17.08 2.99 15.06
CA GLU A 80 -16.85 4.34 15.60
C GLU A 80 -16.61 5.32 14.43
N ASN A 81 -16.69 6.64 14.68
CA ASN A 81 -16.31 7.61 13.63
C ASN A 81 -14.83 7.48 13.25
N GLU A 82 -14.45 7.99 12.07
CA GLU A 82 -13.09 7.83 11.54
C GLU A 82 -12.02 8.45 12.46
N ALA A 83 -12.36 9.51 13.21
CA ALA A 83 -11.46 10.10 14.21
C ALA A 83 -11.11 9.12 15.35
N ALA A 84 -12.11 8.43 15.91
CA ALA A 84 -11.89 7.42 16.94
C ALA A 84 -11.20 6.17 16.38
N PHE A 85 -11.57 5.75 15.17
CA PHE A 85 -10.93 4.67 14.43
C PHE A 85 -9.43 4.93 14.23
N ALA A 86 -9.08 6.13 13.74
CA ALA A 86 -7.71 6.60 13.56
C ALA A 86 -6.93 6.60 14.88
N ARG A 87 -7.54 7.09 15.97
CA ARG A 87 -6.92 7.12 17.31
C ARG A 87 -6.54 5.73 17.80
N ARG A 88 -7.40 4.73 17.62
CA ARG A 88 -7.13 3.34 18.04
C ARG A 88 -5.99 2.74 17.24
N ILE A 89 -6.01 2.85 15.92
CA ILE A 89 -4.93 2.37 15.04
C ILE A 89 -3.61 3.06 15.40
N HIS A 90 -3.63 4.40 15.54
CA HIS A 90 -2.44 5.17 15.90
C HIS A 90 -1.85 4.71 17.23
N ALA A 91 -2.68 4.45 18.25
CA ALA A 91 -2.21 3.94 19.54
C ALA A 91 -1.52 2.56 19.40
N LEU A 92 -2.04 1.66 18.57
CA LEU A 92 -1.43 0.36 18.30
C LEU A 92 -0.10 0.51 17.52
N PHE A 93 -0.09 1.37 16.50
CA PHE A 93 1.03 1.53 15.57
C PHE A 93 2.21 2.29 16.18
N THR A 94 1.99 3.09 17.23
CA THR A 94 3.01 3.92 17.88
C THR A 94 3.63 3.30 19.13
N VAL A 95 3.26 2.08 19.49
CA VAL A 95 3.98 1.31 20.52
C VAL A 95 5.47 1.18 20.09
N PRO A 96 6.45 1.57 20.92
CA PRO A 96 7.87 1.50 20.56
C PRO A 96 8.34 0.10 20.14
N LYS A 97 9.32 0.05 19.24
CA LYS A 97 9.92 -1.18 18.68
C LYS A 97 8.90 -2.12 18.01
N THR A 98 7.88 -1.56 17.37
CA THR A 98 6.90 -2.32 16.60
C THR A 98 7.32 -2.41 15.13
N CYS A 99 7.35 -3.63 14.59
CA CYS A 99 7.34 -3.86 13.14
C CYS A 99 5.90 -4.07 12.69
N VAL A 100 5.30 -3.05 12.08
CA VAL A 100 3.95 -3.15 11.50
C VAL A 100 4.04 -3.91 10.17
N VAL A 101 3.25 -4.96 10.00
CA VAL A 101 3.36 -5.87 8.85
C VAL A 101 1.99 -6.40 8.47
N GLY A 102 1.79 -6.66 7.18
CA GLY A 102 0.62 -7.35 6.66
C GLY A 102 0.98 -8.11 5.39
N TYR A 103 -0.01 -8.35 4.55
CA TYR A 103 0.15 -8.96 3.24
C TYR A 103 -0.28 -7.99 2.15
N ASN A 104 0.67 -7.47 1.35
CA ASN A 104 0.46 -6.36 0.40
C ASN A 104 0.21 -4.99 1.06
N ASN A 105 0.45 -4.86 2.36
CA ASN A 105 0.18 -3.63 3.12
C ASN A 105 0.97 -2.42 2.59
N VAL A 106 2.21 -2.58 2.13
CA VAL A 106 3.04 -1.44 1.70
C VAL A 106 2.46 -0.73 0.48
N ARG A 107 1.68 -1.42 -0.34
CA ARG A 107 1.04 -0.86 -1.54
C ARG A 107 -0.44 -0.52 -1.34
N PHE A 108 -1.07 -0.98 -0.26
CA PHE A 108 -2.49 -0.77 0.00
C PHE A 108 -2.76 -0.27 1.43
N ASP A 109 -2.68 -1.13 2.44
CA ASP A 109 -3.08 -0.81 3.82
C ASP A 109 -2.27 0.32 4.47
N ASP A 110 -0.99 0.43 4.15
CA ASP A 110 -0.15 1.55 4.58
C ASP A 110 -0.62 2.86 3.94
N GLU A 111 -1.13 2.83 2.72
CA GLU A 111 -1.71 3.99 2.03
C GLU A 111 -3.07 4.35 2.63
N VAL A 112 -3.89 3.35 2.98
CA VAL A 112 -5.14 3.56 3.75
C VAL A 112 -4.81 4.21 5.10
N THR A 113 -3.85 3.67 5.84
CA THR A 113 -3.39 4.20 7.14
C THR A 113 -2.92 5.65 7.02
N ARG A 114 -2.08 5.95 6.03
CA ARG A 114 -1.58 7.32 5.78
C ARG A 114 -2.73 8.29 5.56
N ASN A 115 -3.72 7.91 4.75
CA ASN A 115 -4.86 8.77 4.45
C ASN A 115 -5.81 8.92 5.64
N ILE A 116 -6.04 7.84 6.42
CA ILE A 116 -6.79 7.93 7.69
C ILE A 116 -6.11 8.92 8.63
N PHE A 117 -4.79 8.83 8.83
CA PHE A 117 -4.05 9.74 9.70
C PHE A 117 -4.06 11.18 9.17
N TYR A 118 -3.86 11.36 7.86
CA TYR A 118 -3.93 12.66 7.20
C TYR A 118 -5.29 13.35 7.36
N ARG A 119 -6.40 12.64 7.13
CA ARG A 119 -7.75 13.17 7.31
C ARG A 119 -8.11 13.47 8.76
N ASN A 120 -7.43 12.82 9.71
CA ASN A 120 -7.75 12.89 11.14
C ASN A 120 -6.61 13.47 11.99
N PHE A 121 -5.77 14.33 11.39
CA PHE A 121 -4.78 15.17 12.09
C PHE A 121 -3.66 14.42 12.82
N TYR A 122 -3.40 13.16 12.45
CA TYR A 122 -2.21 12.42 12.88
C TYR A 122 -1.09 12.55 11.84
N ASP A 123 0.18 12.42 12.26
CA ASP A 123 1.30 12.39 11.32
C ASP A 123 1.20 11.13 10.44
N PRO A 124 1.10 11.25 9.10
CA PRO A 124 0.87 10.10 8.23
C PRO A 124 2.04 9.10 8.17
N TYR A 125 3.23 9.46 8.67
CA TYR A 125 4.47 8.72 8.44
C TYR A 125 5.19 8.30 9.72
N ALA A 126 5.09 9.09 10.79
CA ALA A 126 5.82 8.92 12.06
C ALA A 126 5.75 7.49 12.63
N TRP A 127 4.57 6.88 12.57
CA TRP A 127 4.30 5.53 13.07
C TRP A 127 5.24 4.45 12.51
N SER A 128 5.76 4.64 11.30
CA SER A 128 6.57 3.66 10.57
C SER A 128 8.07 3.72 10.89
N TRP A 129 8.53 4.71 11.67
CA TRP A 129 9.97 4.92 11.93
C TRP A 129 10.33 5.51 13.31
N GLN A 130 9.43 6.26 13.96
CA GLN A 130 9.70 6.79 15.29
C GLN A 130 9.77 5.65 16.32
N HIS A 131 10.48 5.88 17.43
CA HIS A 131 10.58 4.93 18.55
C HIS A 131 11.12 3.53 18.16
N ASP A 132 12.06 3.50 17.20
CA ASP A 132 12.61 2.28 16.61
C ASP A 132 11.55 1.40 15.93
N ASN A 133 10.43 1.99 15.51
CA ASN A 133 9.44 1.29 14.71
C ASN A 133 9.94 1.06 13.29
N SER A 134 9.31 0.09 12.63
CA SER A 134 9.58 -0.24 11.24
C SER A 134 8.30 -0.78 10.59
N ARG A 135 8.36 -0.99 9.29
CA ARG A 135 7.32 -1.70 8.54
C ARG A 135 7.90 -2.83 7.71
N TRP A 136 7.06 -3.78 7.34
CA TRP A 136 7.41 -4.88 6.44
C TRP A 136 6.17 -5.35 5.67
N ASP A 137 6.35 -6.25 4.70
CA ASP A 137 5.27 -6.79 3.85
C ASP A 137 5.63 -8.21 3.42
N LEU A 138 4.74 -9.17 3.69
CA LEU A 138 5.00 -10.57 3.37
C LEU A 138 4.77 -10.94 1.91
N LEU A 139 4.05 -10.14 1.10
CA LEU A 139 3.79 -10.50 -0.30
C LEU A 139 5.09 -10.64 -1.10
N ASP A 140 5.97 -9.63 -1.02
CA ASP A 140 7.25 -9.70 -1.73
C ASP A 140 8.24 -10.69 -1.03
N VAL A 141 8.03 -11.04 0.24
CA VAL A 141 8.74 -12.15 0.91
C VAL A 141 8.34 -13.50 0.31
N MET A 142 7.05 -13.74 0.08
CA MET A 142 6.56 -14.97 -0.56
C MET A 142 7.11 -15.10 -1.99
N ARG A 143 7.07 -14.02 -2.76
CA ARG A 143 7.66 -13.97 -4.11
C ARG A 143 9.16 -14.26 -4.08
N ALA A 144 9.88 -13.68 -3.14
CA ALA A 144 11.32 -13.90 -2.99
C ALA A 144 11.64 -15.35 -2.59
N CYS A 145 10.82 -15.95 -1.72
CA CYS A 145 10.97 -17.34 -1.34
C CYS A 145 10.74 -18.25 -2.54
N TYR A 146 9.65 -18.08 -3.30
CA TYR A 146 9.41 -18.83 -4.54
C TYR A 146 10.56 -18.68 -5.56
N ALA A 147 11.03 -17.45 -5.77
CA ALA A 147 12.02 -17.17 -6.79
C ALA A 147 13.42 -17.69 -6.42
N LEU A 148 13.82 -17.55 -5.16
CA LEU A 148 15.20 -17.78 -4.75
C LEU A 148 15.37 -19.10 -4.02
N ARG A 149 14.43 -19.49 -3.15
CA ARG A 149 14.54 -20.67 -2.29
C ARG A 149 13.17 -21.36 -2.14
N PRO A 150 12.64 -21.97 -3.22
CA PRO A 150 11.28 -22.49 -3.23
C PRO A 150 11.09 -23.76 -2.39
N GLU A 151 12.17 -24.49 -2.11
CA GLU A 151 12.12 -25.79 -1.44
C GLU A 151 11.44 -25.70 -0.06
N GLY A 152 10.57 -26.67 0.21
CA GLY A 152 9.88 -26.82 1.51
C GLY A 152 8.55 -26.09 1.64
N ILE A 153 8.11 -25.35 0.61
CA ILE A 153 6.79 -24.71 0.53
C ILE A 153 6.11 -25.16 -0.76
N ASN A 154 4.80 -25.44 -0.70
CA ASN A 154 3.99 -25.75 -1.87
C ASN A 154 3.52 -24.45 -2.52
N TRP A 155 3.76 -24.33 -3.83
CA TRP A 155 3.46 -23.11 -4.58
C TRP A 155 2.28 -23.36 -5.53
N PRO A 156 1.10 -22.77 -5.27
CA PRO A 156 -0.07 -22.96 -6.13
C PRO A 156 0.10 -22.25 -7.46
N GLU A 157 -0.55 -22.78 -8.49
CA GLU A 157 -0.67 -22.15 -9.80
C GLU A 157 -2.05 -21.48 -9.92
N ASN A 158 -2.15 -20.44 -10.74
CA ASN A 158 -3.42 -19.83 -11.15
C ASN A 158 -3.98 -20.55 -12.39
N ASP A 159 -5.14 -20.09 -12.87
CA ASP A 159 -5.81 -20.67 -14.04
C ASP A 159 -4.98 -20.62 -15.34
N ASP A 160 -3.96 -19.75 -15.40
CA ASP A 160 -3.03 -19.61 -16.53
C ASP A 160 -1.75 -20.48 -16.37
N GLY A 161 -1.64 -21.29 -15.32
CA GLY A 161 -0.45 -22.10 -15.02
C GLY A 161 0.74 -21.27 -14.48
N LEU A 162 0.49 -20.05 -13.99
CA LEU A 162 1.49 -19.17 -13.39
C LEU A 162 1.44 -19.23 -11.86
N PRO A 163 2.57 -19.00 -11.15
CA PRO A 163 2.57 -19.04 -9.69
C PRO A 163 1.61 -17.99 -9.09
N SER A 164 0.74 -18.44 -8.21
CA SER A 164 -0.20 -17.59 -7.50
C SER A 164 0.32 -17.23 -6.11
N PHE A 165 0.20 -15.95 -5.75
CA PHE A 165 0.58 -15.41 -4.45
C PHE A 165 -0.63 -14.81 -3.72
N ARG A 166 -1.84 -15.24 -4.06
CA ARG A 166 -3.01 -14.91 -3.25
C ARG A 166 -2.94 -15.68 -1.92
N LEU A 167 -3.31 -15.03 -0.83
CA LEU A 167 -3.08 -15.57 0.51
C LEU A 167 -3.88 -16.86 0.71
N GLU A 168 -5.14 -16.88 0.26
CA GLU A 168 -6.05 -18.02 0.29
C GLU A 168 -5.53 -19.23 -0.51
N HIS A 169 -4.89 -19.00 -1.66
CA HIS A 169 -4.28 -20.07 -2.44
C HIS A 169 -3.05 -20.66 -1.73
N LEU A 170 -2.21 -19.80 -1.15
CA LEU A 170 -0.99 -20.21 -0.45
C LEU A 170 -1.31 -21.01 0.82
N THR A 171 -2.27 -20.54 1.63
CA THR A 171 -2.69 -21.25 2.84
C THR A 171 -3.28 -22.62 2.50
N GLN A 172 -4.17 -22.68 1.50
CA GLN A 172 -4.77 -23.94 1.04
C GLN A 172 -3.71 -24.94 0.55
N ALA A 173 -2.77 -24.50 -0.29
CA ALA A 173 -1.71 -25.35 -0.83
C ALA A 173 -0.77 -25.91 0.25
N ASN A 174 -0.66 -25.23 1.40
CA ASN A 174 0.23 -25.61 2.49
C ASN A 174 -0.49 -26.20 3.71
N GLY A 175 -1.79 -26.51 3.58
CA GLY A 175 -2.58 -27.13 4.66
C GLY A 175 -2.79 -26.23 5.88
N ILE A 176 -2.80 -24.92 5.67
CA ILE A 176 -3.08 -23.92 6.70
C ILE A 176 -4.57 -23.58 6.62
N GLU A 177 -5.25 -23.65 7.77
CA GLU A 177 -6.66 -23.28 7.87
C GLU A 177 -6.83 -21.78 7.59
N HIS A 178 -7.75 -21.47 6.68
CA HIS A 178 -8.11 -20.10 6.30
C HIS A 178 -9.63 -20.03 6.11
N SER A 179 -10.35 -20.12 7.22
CA SER A 179 -11.82 -20.03 7.26
C SER A 179 -12.27 -18.58 7.03
N ASN A 180 -13.23 -18.36 6.13
CA ASN A 180 -13.75 -17.03 5.74
C ASN A 180 -12.65 -16.07 5.27
N ALA A 181 -12.00 -16.38 4.14
CA ALA A 181 -11.17 -15.39 3.43
C ALA A 181 -11.98 -14.10 3.20
N HIS A 182 -11.35 -12.94 3.37
CA HIS A 182 -11.99 -11.61 3.40
C HIS A 182 -12.74 -11.28 4.71
N ASP A 183 -12.31 -11.91 5.82
CA ASP A 183 -12.47 -11.37 7.17
C ASP A 183 -11.08 -10.91 7.64
N ALA A 184 -10.96 -9.64 8.02
CA ALA A 184 -9.67 -9.03 8.33
C ALA A 184 -8.87 -9.84 9.39
N MET A 185 -9.54 -10.48 10.35
CA MET A 185 -8.85 -11.25 11.39
C MET A 185 -8.38 -12.62 10.88
N ALA A 186 -9.16 -13.28 10.02
CA ALA A 186 -8.75 -14.50 9.34
C ALA A 186 -7.49 -14.27 8.48
N ASP A 187 -7.45 -13.17 7.73
CA ASP A 187 -6.29 -12.77 6.91
C ASP A 187 -5.06 -12.42 7.77
N VAL A 188 -5.24 -11.81 8.95
CA VAL A 188 -4.14 -11.61 9.92
C VAL A 188 -3.56 -12.95 10.40
N TYR A 189 -4.39 -13.92 10.78
CA TYR A 189 -3.90 -15.24 11.21
C TYR A 189 -3.21 -15.99 10.08
N ALA A 190 -3.78 -15.96 8.87
CA ALA A 190 -3.18 -16.54 7.68
C ALA A 190 -1.79 -15.91 7.39
N THR A 191 -1.68 -14.59 7.51
CA THR A 191 -0.42 -13.86 7.33
C THR A 191 0.64 -14.29 8.36
N ILE A 192 0.26 -14.44 9.64
CA ILE A 192 1.15 -14.95 10.69
C ILE A 192 1.62 -16.38 10.36
N ALA A 193 0.71 -17.26 9.96
CA ALA A 193 1.03 -18.64 9.61
C ALA A 193 1.99 -18.72 8.42
N MET A 194 1.83 -17.86 7.41
CA MET A 194 2.76 -17.76 6.29
C MET A 194 4.14 -17.25 6.73
N ALA A 195 4.21 -16.28 7.65
CA ALA A 195 5.48 -15.83 8.23
C ALA A 195 6.20 -16.97 8.95
N GLN A 196 5.48 -17.73 9.79
CA GLN A 196 6.00 -18.90 10.50
C GLN A 196 6.49 -19.98 9.54
N LEU A 197 5.74 -20.24 8.45
CA LEU A 197 6.13 -21.20 7.42
C LEU A 197 7.44 -20.81 6.76
N VAL A 198 7.58 -19.56 6.29
CA VAL A 198 8.83 -19.09 5.65
C VAL A 198 9.99 -19.08 6.65
N LYS A 199 9.77 -18.62 7.89
CA LYS A 199 10.79 -18.62 8.94
C LYS A 199 11.30 -20.03 9.25
N THR A 200 10.41 -21.03 9.23
CA THR A 200 10.76 -22.44 9.49
C THR A 200 11.48 -23.08 8.31
N ARG A 201 10.96 -22.90 7.09
CA ARG A 201 11.45 -23.58 5.89
C ARG A 201 12.69 -22.92 5.29
N GLN A 202 12.80 -21.59 5.39
CA GLN A 202 13.86 -20.78 4.79
C GLN A 202 14.39 -19.70 5.75
N PRO A 203 14.90 -20.07 6.94
CA PRO A 203 15.27 -19.11 8.01
C PRO A 203 16.30 -18.08 7.56
N ARG A 204 17.34 -18.49 6.81
CA ARG A 204 18.38 -17.55 6.33
C ARG A 204 17.83 -16.51 5.37
N LEU A 205 16.90 -16.90 4.48
CA LEU A 205 16.26 -15.96 3.57
C LEU A 205 15.32 -15.02 4.35
N PHE A 206 14.56 -15.57 5.30
CA PHE A 206 13.70 -14.78 6.19
C PHE A 206 14.49 -13.70 6.93
N ASP A 207 15.58 -14.07 7.62
CA ASP A 207 16.45 -13.15 8.36
C ASP A 207 17.10 -12.09 7.45
N TYR A 208 17.52 -12.51 6.25
CA TYR A 208 18.05 -11.61 5.25
C TYR A 208 17.01 -10.56 4.84
N LEU A 209 15.81 -10.99 4.44
CA LEU A 209 14.74 -10.08 4.00
C LEU A 209 14.25 -9.18 5.12
N TYR A 210 14.10 -9.72 6.34
CA TYR A 210 13.71 -8.94 7.51
C TYR A 210 14.73 -7.85 7.80
N SER A 211 16.03 -8.19 7.86
CA SER A 211 17.07 -7.19 8.10
C SER A 211 17.19 -6.14 6.97
N HIS A 212 16.90 -6.54 5.73
CA HIS A 212 16.91 -5.66 4.56
C HIS A 212 15.58 -4.93 4.30
N ARG A 213 14.62 -4.93 5.23
CA ARG A 213 13.50 -3.96 5.19
C ARG A 213 13.97 -2.53 5.48
N SER A 214 15.13 -2.38 6.13
CA SER A 214 15.73 -1.08 6.45
C SER A 214 16.29 -0.40 5.20
N LYS A 215 15.86 0.83 4.95
CA LYS A 215 16.38 1.67 3.85
C LYS A 215 17.91 1.83 3.87
N HIS A 216 18.52 1.84 5.05
CA HIS A 216 19.98 1.97 5.19
C HIS A 216 20.70 0.68 4.78
N LYS A 217 20.16 -0.48 5.12
CA LYS A 217 20.70 -1.78 4.69
C LYS A 217 20.55 -1.98 3.18
N LEU A 218 19.42 -1.57 2.62
CA LEU A 218 19.20 -1.58 1.16
C LEU A 218 20.14 -0.63 0.43
N ALA A 219 20.31 0.60 0.92
CA ALA A 219 21.21 1.57 0.33
C ALA A 219 22.66 1.08 0.24
N ALA A 220 23.11 0.27 1.21
CA ALA A 220 24.45 -0.34 1.19
C ALA A 220 24.66 -1.37 0.05
N LEU A 221 23.59 -1.89 -0.55
CA LEU A 221 23.67 -2.77 -1.72
C LEU A 221 23.85 -1.99 -3.03
N ILE A 222 23.44 -0.71 -3.04
CA ILE A 222 23.33 0.12 -4.23
C ILE A 222 24.66 0.83 -4.50
N ASP A 223 25.36 0.39 -5.54
CA ASP A 223 26.56 1.04 -6.06
C ASP A 223 26.27 1.56 -7.48
N VAL A 224 25.81 2.83 -7.51
CA VAL A 224 25.49 3.55 -8.75
C VAL A 224 26.73 3.71 -9.64
N PRO A 225 27.89 4.21 -9.16
CA PRO A 225 29.07 4.38 -10.02
C PRO A 225 29.48 3.10 -10.75
N GLN A 226 29.50 1.95 -10.08
CA GLN A 226 29.88 0.68 -10.69
C GLN A 226 28.74 -0.04 -11.43
N MET A 227 27.51 0.51 -11.39
CA MET A 227 26.29 -0.17 -11.84
C MET A 227 26.23 -1.61 -11.30
N LYS A 228 26.51 -1.80 -10.00
CA LYS A 228 26.63 -3.15 -9.44
C LYS A 228 25.31 -3.90 -9.62
N PRO A 229 25.29 -5.06 -10.30
CA PRO A 229 24.06 -5.78 -10.55
C PRO A 229 23.51 -6.38 -9.25
N LEU A 230 22.18 -6.31 -9.12
CA LEU A 230 21.43 -6.84 -7.99
C LEU A 230 20.31 -7.74 -8.50
N VAL A 231 19.92 -8.73 -7.70
CA VAL A 231 18.64 -9.42 -7.85
C VAL A 231 17.56 -8.51 -7.28
N HIS A 232 16.48 -8.33 -8.02
CA HIS A 232 15.29 -7.64 -7.53
C HIS A 232 14.07 -8.52 -7.75
N VAL A 233 13.24 -8.65 -6.71
CA VAL A 233 11.94 -9.34 -6.76
C VAL A 233 10.83 -8.30 -6.60
N SER A 234 9.87 -8.30 -7.52
CA SER A 234 8.79 -7.32 -7.59
C SER A 234 7.65 -7.80 -8.49
N GLY A 235 6.40 -7.63 -8.04
CA GLY A 235 5.19 -7.91 -8.82
C GLY A 235 5.21 -7.36 -10.25
N MET A 236 5.74 -6.14 -10.44
CA MET A 236 5.84 -5.46 -11.76
C MET A 236 6.60 -6.25 -12.83
N PHE A 237 7.44 -7.21 -12.46
CA PHE A 237 8.17 -8.04 -13.42
C PHE A 237 7.29 -9.13 -14.05
N GLY A 238 6.17 -9.49 -13.42
CA GLY A 238 5.24 -10.52 -13.88
C GLY A 238 5.53 -11.92 -13.32
N ALA A 239 4.47 -12.70 -13.11
CA ALA A 239 4.54 -14.05 -12.54
C ALA A 239 5.26 -15.06 -13.45
N TRP A 240 5.24 -14.83 -14.77
CA TRP A 240 5.89 -15.67 -15.78
C TRP A 240 7.41 -15.83 -15.62
N ARG A 241 8.08 -14.88 -14.95
CA ARG A 241 9.50 -14.97 -14.55
C ARG A 241 9.69 -15.00 -13.04
N GLY A 242 8.70 -15.53 -12.32
CA GLY A 242 8.67 -15.57 -10.85
C GLY A 242 8.89 -14.21 -10.21
N ASN A 243 8.35 -13.15 -10.82
CA ASN A 243 8.48 -11.77 -10.35
C ASN A 243 9.93 -11.30 -10.14
N THR A 244 10.91 -11.85 -10.88
CA THR A 244 12.33 -11.67 -10.58
C THR A 244 13.11 -11.21 -11.80
N SER A 245 14.11 -10.36 -11.59
CA SER A 245 15.12 -10.04 -12.60
C SER A 245 16.45 -9.63 -11.97
N TRP A 246 17.51 -9.57 -12.78
CA TRP A 246 18.67 -8.77 -12.46
C TRP A 246 18.46 -7.32 -12.90
N VAL A 247 18.85 -6.41 -12.02
CA VAL A 247 18.77 -4.96 -12.25
C VAL A 247 20.12 -4.30 -11.99
N ALA A 248 20.35 -3.16 -12.64
CA ALA A 248 21.49 -2.29 -12.32
C ALA A 248 21.02 -0.87 -11.95
N PRO A 249 21.62 -0.25 -10.92
CA PRO A 249 21.29 1.12 -10.55
C PRO A 249 21.99 2.10 -11.52
N LEU A 250 21.21 2.97 -12.15
CA LEU A 250 21.71 3.99 -13.08
C LEU A 250 21.97 5.33 -12.39
N ALA A 251 21.03 5.77 -11.56
CA ALA A 251 21.08 7.03 -10.83
C ALA A 251 20.07 7.05 -9.66
N TRP A 252 20.27 7.95 -8.70
CA TRP A 252 19.21 8.31 -7.75
C TRP A 252 18.19 9.21 -8.46
N HIS A 253 16.92 9.13 -8.05
CA HIS A 253 15.87 9.97 -8.60
C HIS A 253 16.15 11.45 -8.25
N PRO A 254 15.94 12.40 -9.17
CA PRO A 254 16.28 13.82 -8.97
C PRO A 254 15.51 14.47 -7.82
N GLU A 255 14.21 14.17 -7.69
CA GLU A 255 13.36 14.74 -6.63
C GLU A 255 13.13 13.79 -5.43
N ASN A 256 12.69 12.55 -5.68
CA ASN A 256 12.39 11.59 -4.62
C ASN A 256 13.65 10.92 -4.06
N ARG A 257 14.13 11.41 -2.92
CA ARG A 257 15.33 10.89 -2.22
C ARG A 257 15.27 9.40 -1.84
N ASN A 258 14.08 8.79 -1.79
CA ASN A 258 13.93 7.37 -1.49
C ASN A 258 13.78 6.50 -2.74
N ALA A 259 13.90 7.05 -3.95
CA ALA A 259 13.80 6.31 -5.20
C ALA A 259 15.15 6.22 -5.91
N VAL A 260 15.48 5.02 -6.39
CA VAL A 260 16.63 4.77 -7.27
C VAL A 260 16.12 4.29 -8.63
N ILE A 261 16.70 4.83 -9.69
CA ILE A 261 16.40 4.47 -11.08
C ILE A 261 17.19 3.21 -11.42
N MET A 262 16.46 2.13 -11.70
CA MET A 262 17.00 0.81 -12.01
C MET A 262 16.67 0.46 -13.44
N VAL A 263 17.62 -0.13 -14.16
CA VAL A 263 17.38 -0.78 -15.45
C VAL A 263 17.17 -2.28 -15.24
N ASP A 264 16.15 -2.84 -15.88
CA ASP A 264 15.91 -4.28 -16.00
C ASP A 264 16.88 -4.86 -17.02
N LEU A 265 17.90 -5.59 -16.56
CA LEU A 265 18.94 -6.15 -17.43
C LEU A 265 18.41 -7.27 -18.33
N ALA A 266 17.25 -7.85 -18.00
CA ALA A 266 16.60 -8.85 -18.86
C ALA A 266 15.83 -8.23 -20.02
N GLY A 267 15.56 -6.92 -19.98
CA GLY A 267 14.86 -6.20 -21.05
C GLY A 267 15.75 -5.94 -22.27
N ASP A 268 15.15 -5.35 -23.29
CA ASP A 268 15.89 -4.80 -24.43
C ASP A 268 16.24 -3.33 -24.16
N ILE A 269 17.54 -3.03 -24.11
CA ILE A 269 18.09 -1.72 -23.76
C ILE A 269 18.27 -0.80 -24.97
N SER A 270 17.98 -1.27 -26.19
CA SER A 270 18.12 -0.48 -27.42
C SER A 270 17.42 0.89 -27.35
N PRO A 271 16.18 1.00 -26.80
CA PRO A 271 15.53 2.30 -26.63
C PRO A 271 16.37 3.30 -25.83
N LEU A 272 17.07 2.86 -24.77
CA LEU A 272 17.90 3.74 -23.93
C LEU A 272 19.13 4.27 -24.67
N LEU A 273 19.65 3.47 -25.61
CA LEU A 273 20.81 3.83 -26.42
C LEU A 273 20.42 4.79 -27.55
N GLU A 274 19.30 4.51 -28.20
CA GLU A 274 18.90 5.15 -29.46
C GLU A 274 18.06 6.42 -29.28
N LEU A 275 17.13 6.43 -28.33
CA LEU A 275 16.13 7.49 -28.21
C LEU A 275 16.58 8.61 -27.25
N ASP A 276 16.01 9.79 -27.42
CA ASP A 276 16.16 10.92 -26.49
C ASP A 276 15.24 10.78 -25.25
N SER A 277 15.44 11.66 -24.26
CA SER A 277 14.71 11.60 -22.98
C SER A 277 13.21 11.87 -23.11
N ASP A 278 12.77 12.72 -24.04
CA ASP A 278 11.35 13.05 -24.19
C ASP A 278 10.59 11.87 -24.79
N THR A 279 11.15 11.28 -25.86
CA THR A 279 10.59 10.06 -26.48
C THR A 279 10.59 8.88 -25.49
N LEU A 280 11.65 8.73 -24.68
CA LEU A 280 11.69 7.69 -23.65
C LEU A 280 10.64 7.91 -22.56
N ARG A 281 10.41 9.17 -22.16
CA ARG A 281 9.41 9.53 -21.15
C ARG A 281 8.00 9.20 -21.64
N GLU A 282 7.65 9.59 -22.85
CA GLU A 282 6.35 9.28 -23.46
C GLU A 282 6.10 7.76 -23.48
N ARG A 283 7.09 6.98 -23.95
CA ARG A 283 7.00 5.52 -23.98
C ARG A 283 6.91 4.88 -22.59
N LEU A 284 7.59 5.45 -21.58
CA LEU A 284 7.55 4.92 -20.21
C LEU A 284 6.15 5.05 -19.58
N TYR A 285 5.39 6.09 -19.96
CA TYR A 285 4.04 6.34 -19.45
C TYR A 285 2.92 5.88 -20.39
N THR A 286 3.26 5.27 -21.52
CA THR A 286 2.28 4.61 -22.40
C THR A 286 2.02 3.18 -21.91
N ALA A 287 0.75 2.79 -21.80
CA ALA A 287 0.40 1.44 -21.40
C ALA A 287 0.90 0.42 -22.44
N LYS A 288 1.31 -0.77 -21.98
CA LYS A 288 1.89 -1.79 -22.86
C LYS A 288 0.98 -2.19 -24.02
N ALA A 289 -0.34 -2.17 -23.82
CA ALA A 289 -1.33 -2.48 -24.85
C ALA A 289 -1.34 -1.43 -25.98
N ASP A 290 -0.94 -0.19 -25.68
CA ASP A 290 -1.00 0.95 -26.59
C ASP A 290 0.37 1.23 -27.24
N LEU A 291 1.43 0.52 -26.85
CA LEU A 291 2.79 0.65 -27.41
C LEU A 291 2.94 0.07 -28.83
N GLY A 292 1.97 -0.70 -29.32
CA GLY A 292 2.05 -1.37 -30.62
C GLY A 292 3.26 -2.29 -30.73
N ASP A 293 4.05 -2.14 -31.81
CA ASP A 293 5.28 -2.92 -32.04
C ASP A 293 6.51 -2.38 -31.29
N HIS A 294 6.37 -1.28 -30.53
CA HIS A 294 7.49 -0.69 -29.81
C HIS A 294 7.82 -1.48 -28.53
N VAL A 295 9.12 -1.63 -28.30
CA VAL A 295 9.64 -2.21 -27.06
C VAL A 295 9.48 -1.21 -25.92
N ALA A 296 8.95 -1.68 -24.79
CA ALA A 296 8.83 -0.90 -23.57
C ALA A 296 10.20 -0.50 -23.01
N VAL A 297 10.31 0.68 -22.41
CA VAL A 297 11.55 1.16 -21.79
C VAL A 297 11.86 0.29 -20.56
N PRO A 298 13.02 -0.39 -20.48
CA PRO A 298 13.32 -1.33 -19.40
C PRO A 298 13.80 -0.62 -18.12
N VAL A 299 13.13 0.46 -17.73
CA VAL A 299 13.48 1.28 -16.56
C VAL A 299 12.36 1.21 -15.54
N LYS A 300 12.73 1.13 -14.27
CA LYS A 300 11.79 1.23 -13.16
C LYS A 300 12.39 1.98 -11.98
N LEU A 301 11.51 2.48 -11.12
CA LEU A 301 11.92 2.99 -9.81
C LEU A 301 11.89 1.88 -8.77
N VAL A 302 12.89 1.87 -7.90
CA VAL A 302 12.89 1.09 -6.67
C VAL A 302 12.85 2.06 -5.49
N HIS A 303 11.79 1.99 -4.70
CA HIS A 303 11.60 2.87 -3.55
C HIS A 303 12.14 2.20 -2.28
N ILE A 304 13.31 2.62 -1.79
CA ILE A 304 14.02 1.96 -0.67
C ILE A 304 13.28 2.03 0.67
N ASN A 305 12.28 2.90 0.79
CA ASN A 305 11.40 2.98 1.96
C ASN A 305 10.18 2.05 1.86
N LYS A 306 9.90 1.42 0.70
CA LYS A 306 8.77 0.50 0.46
C LYS A 306 9.20 -0.97 0.50
N CYS A 307 10.13 -1.32 1.39
CA CYS A 307 10.60 -2.68 1.64
C CYS A 307 10.95 -3.50 0.37
N PRO A 308 11.62 -2.93 -0.66
CA PRO A 308 11.88 -3.66 -1.90
C PRO A 308 12.85 -4.80 -1.64
N VAL A 309 12.57 -5.97 -2.23
CA VAL A 309 13.49 -7.11 -2.15
C VAL A 309 14.67 -6.87 -3.07
N LEU A 310 15.84 -6.62 -2.50
CA LEU A 310 17.12 -6.53 -3.19
C LEU A 310 18.14 -7.49 -2.59
N ALA A 311 18.91 -8.16 -3.46
CA ALA A 311 20.02 -9.00 -3.05
C ALA A 311 21.20 -8.91 -4.03
N GLN A 312 22.37 -9.36 -3.60
CA GLN A 312 23.54 -9.43 -4.49
C GLN A 312 23.26 -10.40 -5.65
N ALA A 313 23.82 -10.12 -6.83
CA ALA A 313 23.57 -10.89 -8.05
C ALA A 313 23.69 -12.41 -7.90
N ASN A 314 24.66 -12.89 -7.10
CA ASN A 314 24.91 -14.31 -6.84
C ASN A 314 23.84 -15.02 -6.00
N THR A 315 22.88 -14.27 -5.43
CA THR A 315 21.77 -14.85 -4.66
C THR A 315 20.83 -15.64 -5.56
N LEU A 316 20.65 -15.18 -6.81
CA LEU A 316 19.99 -15.91 -7.89
C LEU A 316 21.02 -16.85 -8.53
N ARG A 317 20.91 -18.14 -8.21
CA ARG A 317 21.83 -19.17 -8.70
C ARG A 317 21.50 -19.51 -10.16
N PRO A 318 22.44 -20.07 -10.94
CA PRO A 318 22.18 -20.48 -12.32
C PRO A 318 20.92 -21.36 -12.46
N GLU A 319 20.75 -22.35 -11.59
CA GLU A 319 19.60 -23.25 -11.59
C GLU A 319 18.27 -22.55 -11.29
N ASP A 320 18.28 -21.51 -10.44
CA ASP A 320 17.09 -20.71 -10.16
C ASP A 320 16.76 -19.82 -11.38
N ALA A 321 17.78 -19.25 -12.03
CA ALA A 321 17.58 -18.45 -13.23
C ALA A 321 17.01 -19.28 -14.39
N ASP A 322 17.52 -20.50 -14.58
CA ASP A 322 17.03 -21.44 -15.60
C ASP A 322 15.57 -21.82 -15.33
N ARG A 323 15.22 -22.14 -14.07
CA ARG A 323 13.83 -22.43 -13.65
C ARG A 323 12.88 -21.26 -13.92
N LEU A 324 13.36 -20.03 -13.77
CA LEU A 324 12.56 -18.81 -13.95
C LEU A 324 12.61 -18.25 -15.39
N GLY A 325 13.34 -18.90 -16.31
CA GLY A 325 13.51 -18.43 -17.69
C GLY A 325 14.31 -17.13 -17.82
N ILE A 326 15.20 -16.83 -16.87
CA ILE A 326 16.01 -15.60 -16.87
C ILE A 326 17.36 -15.86 -17.56
N ASN A 327 17.57 -15.27 -18.73
CA ASN A 327 18.83 -15.39 -19.46
C ASN A 327 19.95 -14.54 -18.80
N ARG A 328 20.81 -15.21 -18.03
CA ARG A 328 21.93 -14.56 -17.31
C ARG A 328 22.97 -13.95 -18.25
N GLN A 329 23.24 -14.58 -19.40
CA GLN A 329 24.24 -14.07 -20.35
C GLN A 329 23.75 -12.76 -20.98
N HIS A 330 22.49 -12.72 -21.42
CA HIS A 330 21.85 -11.49 -21.93
C HIS A 330 21.94 -10.35 -20.91
N CYS A 331 21.67 -10.62 -19.64
CA CYS A 331 21.78 -9.61 -18.58
C CYS A 331 23.22 -9.09 -18.40
N LEU A 332 24.22 -9.97 -18.51
CA LEU A 332 25.64 -9.59 -18.41
C LEU A 332 26.09 -8.77 -19.62
N ASP A 333 25.62 -9.15 -20.81
CA ASP A 333 25.92 -8.43 -22.06
C ASP A 333 25.33 -7.01 -22.01
N ASN A 334 24.05 -6.88 -21.62
CA ASN A 334 23.41 -5.59 -21.39
C ASN A 334 24.15 -4.74 -20.34
N LEU A 335 24.55 -5.34 -19.22
CA LEU A 335 25.32 -4.63 -18.19
C LEU A 335 26.66 -4.10 -18.73
N LYS A 336 27.35 -4.87 -19.57
CA LYS A 336 28.59 -4.44 -20.20
C LYS A 336 28.34 -3.23 -21.12
N VAL A 337 27.33 -3.32 -21.99
CA VAL A 337 26.95 -2.23 -22.90
C VAL A 337 26.60 -0.96 -22.12
N LEU A 338 25.81 -1.05 -21.05
CA LEU A 338 25.44 0.11 -20.22
C LEU A 338 26.65 0.77 -19.55
N ARG A 339 27.64 -0.02 -19.10
CA ARG A 339 28.88 0.52 -18.52
C ARG A 339 29.75 1.23 -19.54
N GLU A 340 29.74 0.77 -20.78
CA GLU A 340 30.44 1.40 -21.91
C GLU A 340 29.71 2.65 -22.43
N ASN A 341 28.45 2.85 -22.03
CA ASN A 341 27.59 3.95 -22.47
C ASN A 341 27.06 4.80 -21.30
N PRO A 342 27.94 5.54 -20.58
CA PRO A 342 27.56 6.30 -19.38
C PRO A 342 26.53 7.41 -19.65
N GLN A 343 26.41 7.90 -20.89
CA GLN A 343 25.42 8.90 -21.32
C GLN A 343 23.97 8.45 -21.10
N VAL A 344 23.71 7.14 -20.97
CA VAL A 344 22.38 6.61 -20.63
C VAL A 344 21.92 7.11 -19.25
N ARG A 345 22.85 7.37 -18.32
CA ARG A 345 22.51 7.88 -16.99
C ARG A 345 21.85 9.26 -17.07
N ASP A 346 22.41 10.15 -17.87
CA ASP A 346 21.91 11.52 -18.01
C ASP A 346 20.51 11.51 -18.62
N LYS A 347 20.28 10.66 -19.65
CA LYS A 347 18.96 10.46 -20.25
C LYS A 347 17.92 10.00 -19.22
N VAL A 348 18.22 8.97 -18.42
CA VAL A 348 17.24 8.46 -17.46
C VAL A 348 16.98 9.43 -16.32
N VAL A 349 17.96 10.23 -15.89
CA VAL A 349 17.73 11.29 -14.90
C VAL A 349 16.80 12.36 -15.49
N ALA A 350 17.01 12.78 -16.73
CA ALA A 350 16.15 13.76 -17.40
C ALA A 350 14.70 13.28 -17.54
N ILE A 351 14.46 11.98 -17.81
CA ILE A 351 13.10 11.40 -17.86
C ILE A 351 12.30 11.73 -16.58
N PHE A 352 12.93 11.59 -15.40
CA PHE A 352 12.27 11.79 -14.11
C PHE A 352 12.39 13.22 -13.56
N ALA A 353 13.27 14.06 -14.09
CA ALA A 353 13.42 15.46 -13.66
C ALA A 353 12.38 16.39 -14.30
N GLU A 354 11.96 16.07 -15.53
CA GLU A 354 11.04 16.91 -16.31
C GLU A 354 9.69 16.20 -16.52
N ALA A 355 9.37 15.21 -15.69
CA ALA A 355 8.06 14.59 -15.73
C ALA A 355 7.01 15.65 -15.38
N GLU A 356 6.03 15.86 -16.27
CA GLU A 356 4.94 16.79 -15.97
C GLU A 356 4.23 16.32 -14.68
N PRO A 357 3.98 17.23 -13.73
CA PRO A 357 3.17 16.91 -12.58
C PRO A 357 1.81 16.41 -13.06
N PHE A 358 1.32 15.31 -12.47
CA PHE A 358 -0.07 14.94 -12.64
C PHE A 358 -0.97 16.13 -12.31
N ALA A 359 -2.07 16.29 -13.05
CA ALA A 359 -3.04 17.33 -12.76
C ALA A 359 -3.47 17.23 -11.29
N ALA A 360 -3.19 18.28 -10.51
CA ALA A 360 -3.52 18.31 -9.10
C ALA A 360 -5.03 18.17 -8.93
N SER A 361 -5.46 17.28 -8.03
CA SER A 361 -6.86 17.16 -7.67
C SER A 361 -7.25 18.30 -6.75
N ASP A 362 -8.42 18.91 -6.95
CA ASP A 362 -8.96 19.90 -6.01
C ASP A 362 -9.54 19.25 -4.73
N ASN A 363 -9.73 17.93 -4.74
CA ASN A 363 -10.22 17.18 -3.59
C ASN A 363 -9.11 17.02 -2.55
N VAL A 364 -9.27 17.67 -1.39
CA VAL A 364 -8.26 17.67 -0.33
C VAL A 364 -7.92 16.27 0.20
N ASP A 365 -8.83 15.29 0.09
CA ASP A 365 -8.58 13.91 0.50
C ASP A 365 -7.52 13.23 -0.39
N ALA A 366 -7.31 13.71 -1.63
CA ALA A 366 -6.31 13.20 -2.57
C ALA A 366 -4.96 13.95 -2.52
N GLN A 367 -4.83 14.98 -1.67
CA GLN A 367 -3.68 15.89 -1.64
C GLN A 367 -2.60 15.53 -0.61
N LEU A 368 -2.62 14.31 -0.05
CA LEU A 368 -1.60 13.85 0.91
C LEU A 368 -0.17 14.06 0.38
N TYR A 369 0.05 13.78 -0.90
CA TYR A 369 1.37 13.79 -1.53
C TYR A 369 1.80 15.14 -2.12
N ASP A 370 0.99 16.19 -1.97
CA ASP A 370 1.30 17.56 -2.47
C ASP A 370 2.42 18.25 -1.68
N GLY A 371 2.88 17.63 -0.59
CA GLY A 371 4.01 18.11 0.20
C GLY A 371 3.91 17.72 1.67
N PHE A 372 5.05 17.76 2.37
CA PHE A 372 5.09 17.57 3.81
C PHE A 372 4.63 18.84 4.54
N PHE A 373 3.87 18.67 5.63
CA PHE A 373 3.53 19.77 6.52
C PHE A 373 4.76 20.31 7.26
N SER A 374 4.79 21.64 7.45
CA SER A 374 5.84 22.31 8.23
C SER A 374 5.80 21.90 9.70
N ASP A 375 6.91 22.08 10.43
CA ASP A 375 6.96 21.79 11.86
C ASP A 375 5.93 22.62 12.65
N ALA A 376 5.69 23.86 12.23
CA ALA A 376 4.68 24.75 12.80
C ALA A 376 3.26 24.20 12.57
N ASP A 377 2.93 23.79 11.34
CA ASP A 377 1.65 23.19 11.02
C ASP A 377 1.43 21.87 11.76
N ARG A 378 2.46 21.02 11.89
CA ARG A 378 2.35 19.76 12.66
C ARG A 378 2.07 20.03 14.14
N ALA A 379 2.69 21.05 14.74
CA ALA A 379 2.38 21.47 16.10
C ALA A 379 0.94 22.02 16.22
N ALA A 380 0.49 22.80 15.24
CA ALA A 380 -0.87 23.33 15.19
C ALA A 380 -1.93 22.21 15.04
N MET A 381 -1.70 21.24 14.16
CA MET A 381 -2.56 20.06 14.00
C MET A 381 -2.61 19.20 15.27
N LYS A 382 -1.52 19.12 16.03
CA LYS A 382 -1.54 18.45 17.33
C LYS A 382 -2.45 19.17 18.33
N ILE A 383 -2.48 20.51 18.34
CA ILE A 383 -3.42 21.26 19.17
C ILE A 383 -4.87 20.96 18.76
N VAL A 384 -5.16 20.88 17.45
CA VAL A 384 -6.48 20.44 16.96
C VAL A 384 -6.85 19.06 17.51
N LEU A 385 -5.92 18.09 17.45
CA LEU A 385 -6.15 16.73 17.90
C LEU A 385 -6.42 16.63 19.42
N GLU A 386 -5.75 17.46 20.22
CA GLU A 386 -5.90 17.50 21.69
C GLU A 386 -7.09 18.36 22.16
N THR A 387 -7.68 19.15 21.27
CA THR A 387 -8.82 20.02 21.57
C THR A 387 -10.14 19.26 21.45
N GLU A 388 -11.02 19.39 22.46
CA GLU A 388 -12.35 18.79 22.39
C GLU A 388 -13.15 19.32 21.18
N PRO A 389 -13.90 18.46 20.46
CA PRO A 389 -14.59 18.86 19.22
C PRO A 389 -15.48 20.10 19.33
N ARG A 390 -16.16 20.27 20.48
CA ARG A 390 -17.02 21.44 20.75
C ARG A 390 -16.26 22.78 20.84
N ASN A 391 -14.96 22.73 21.11
CA ASN A 391 -14.11 23.92 21.26
C ASN A 391 -13.33 24.24 19.97
N LEU A 392 -13.31 23.32 18.99
CA LEU A 392 -12.63 23.53 17.71
C LEU A 392 -13.09 24.80 16.95
N PRO A 393 -14.38 25.18 16.93
CA PRO A 393 -14.81 26.40 16.23
C PRO A 393 -14.26 27.69 16.87
N ALA A 394 -13.96 27.65 18.17
CA ALA A 394 -13.45 28.79 18.93
C ALA A 394 -11.91 28.86 18.94
N LEU A 395 -11.24 27.91 18.29
CA LEU A 395 -9.79 27.78 18.29
C LEU A 395 -9.18 28.75 17.27
N ASP A 396 -8.54 29.81 17.76
CA ASP A 396 -7.83 30.78 16.91
C ASP A 396 -6.41 30.28 16.60
N ILE A 397 -6.29 29.52 15.51
CA ILE A 397 -5.03 28.97 15.01
C ILE A 397 -4.85 29.37 13.55
N THR A 398 -3.63 29.78 13.21
CA THR A 398 -3.23 30.05 11.83
C THR A 398 -2.47 28.87 11.26
N PHE A 399 -2.82 28.46 10.05
CA PHE A 399 -2.13 27.43 9.28
C PHE A 399 -1.39 28.06 8.10
N VAL A 400 -0.21 27.54 7.77
CA VAL A 400 0.54 27.96 6.57
C VAL A 400 0.06 27.16 5.37
N ASP A 401 -0.16 25.85 5.56
CA ASP A 401 -0.61 24.95 4.51
C ASP A 401 -2.13 25.07 4.27
N LYS A 402 -2.50 25.41 3.03
CA LYS A 402 -3.89 25.65 2.62
C LYS A 402 -4.78 24.41 2.70
N ARG A 403 -4.19 23.20 2.75
CA ARG A 403 -4.95 21.95 2.88
C ARG A 403 -5.62 21.86 4.25
N ILE A 404 -4.99 22.41 5.29
CA ILE A 404 -5.40 22.18 6.68
C ILE A 404 -6.77 22.75 6.99
N GLU A 405 -7.12 23.92 6.46
CA GLU A 405 -8.46 24.50 6.65
C GLU A 405 -9.56 23.62 6.03
N LYS A 406 -9.32 23.09 4.82
CA LYS A 406 -10.25 22.16 4.15
C LYS A 406 -10.34 20.84 4.92
N LEU A 407 -9.22 20.30 5.38
CA LEU A 407 -9.17 19.10 6.23
C LEU A 407 -9.94 19.30 7.53
N LEU A 408 -9.78 20.45 8.20
CA LEU A 408 -10.43 20.73 9.48
C LEU A 408 -11.95 20.81 9.33
N PHE A 409 -12.43 21.45 8.27
CA PHE A 409 -13.85 21.49 7.97
C PHE A 409 -14.41 20.08 7.72
N ASN A 410 -13.77 19.30 6.84
CA ASN A 410 -14.21 17.93 6.52
C ASN A 410 -14.14 17.02 7.77
N TYR A 411 -13.09 17.13 8.57
CA TYR A 411 -12.92 16.38 9.81
C TYR A 411 -14.05 16.64 10.80
N ARG A 412 -14.39 17.92 11.03
CA ARG A 412 -15.51 18.28 11.90
C ARG A 412 -16.85 17.81 11.34
N ALA A 413 -17.10 18.04 10.05
CA ALA A 413 -18.38 17.71 9.44
C ALA A 413 -18.64 16.19 9.39
N ARG A 414 -17.62 15.39 9.06
CA ARG A 414 -17.74 13.92 8.99
C ARG A 414 -17.82 13.28 10.37
N ASN A 415 -17.02 13.73 11.34
CA ASN A 415 -16.90 13.06 12.64
C ASN A 415 -17.81 13.63 13.74
N PHE A 416 -18.09 14.93 13.68
CA PHE A 416 -18.79 15.69 14.71
C PHE A 416 -19.82 16.66 14.12
N PRO A 417 -20.77 16.21 13.27
CA PRO A 417 -21.70 17.09 12.55
C PRO A 417 -22.55 17.96 13.48
N GLY A 418 -22.82 17.52 14.72
CA GLY A 418 -23.52 18.33 15.73
C GLY A 418 -22.74 19.54 16.27
N THR A 419 -21.48 19.74 15.84
CA THR A 419 -20.67 20.92 16.17
C THR A 419 -20.68 21.99 15.09
N LEU A 420 -21.37 21.75 13.97
CA LEU A 420 -21.46 22.69 12.86
C LEU A 420 -22.54 23.74 13.12
N ASP A 421 -22.23 25.01 12.85
CA ASP A 421 -23.24 26.07 12.81
C ASP A 421 -24.12 25.99 11.53
N ASP A 422 -25.13 26.85 11.41
CA ASP A 422 -26.06 26.82 10.28
C ASP A 422 -25.37 27.05 8.92
N ALA A 423 -24.36 27.93 8.86
CA ALA A 423 -23.64 28.21 7.62
C ALA A 423 -22.74 27.04 7.23
N GLU A 424 -22.09 26.42 8.21
CA GLU A 424 -21.27 25.23 8.03
C GLU A 424 -22.10 24.01 7.61
N GLN A 425 -23.31 23.85 8.16
CA GLN A 425 -24.25 22.81 7.74
C GLN A 425 -24.69 23.01 6.28
N GLN A 426 -24.98 24.25 5.86
CA GLN A 426 -25.29 24.52 4.44
C GLN A 426 -24.10 24.26 3.52
N ARG A 427 -22.89 24.63 3.95
CA ARG A 427 -21.65 24.31 3.22
C ARG A 427 -21.46 22.80 3.08
N TRP A 428 -21.73 22.03 4.14
CA TRP A 428 -21.63 20.57 4.10
C TRP A 428 -22.68 19.93 3.20
N LEU A 429 -23.92 20.43 3.24
CA LEU A 429 -24.98 19.98 2.34
C LEU A 429 -24.62 20.22 0.87
N GLU A 430 -24.04 21.38 0.55
CA GLU A 430 -23.56 21.69 -0.80
C GLU A 430 -22.41 20.77 -1.21
N HIS A 431 -21.44 20.51 -0.32
CA HIS A 431 -20.38 19.51 -0.56
C HIS A 431 -20.97 18.13 -0.88
N ARG A 432 -21.94 17.65 -0.08
CA ARG A 432 -22.61 16.37 -0.34
C ARG A 432 -23.31 16.32 -1.69
N ARG A 433 -23.96 17.41 -2.12
CA ARG A 433 -24.58 17.51 -3.46
C ARG A 433 -23.58 17.46 -4.60
N GLN A 434 -22.38 18.02 -4.40
CA GLN A 434 -21.30 17.99 -5.39
C GLN A 434 -20.64 16.62 -5.50
N VAL A 435 -20.63 15.84 -4.40
CA VAL A 435 -20.15 14.45 -4.41
C VAL A 435 -21.21 13.50 -4.97
N LEU A 436 -22.45 13.62 -4.50
CA LEU A 436 -23.57 12.75 -4.84
C LEU A 436 -24.43 13.37 -5.95
N THR A 437 -23.81 13.67 -7.10
CA THR A 437 -24.51 14.27 -8.24
C THR A 437 -25.53 13.30 -8.85
N PRO A 438 -26.56 13.81 -9.55
CA PRO A 438 -27.49 12.94 -10.28
C PRO A 438 -26.81 11.95 -11.22
N GLU A 439 -25.74 12.38 -11.91
CA GLU A 439 -24.95 11.54 -12.80
C GLU A 439 -24.24 10.41 -12.05
N PHE A 440 -23.60 10.73 -10.91
CA PHE A 440 -22.94 9.74 -10.07
C PHE A 440 -23.95 8.72 -9.51
N LEU A 441 -25.08 9.18 -8.99
CA LEU A 441 -26.13 8.32 -8.46
C LEU A 441 -26.75 7.42 -9.54
N GLN A 442 -26.92 7.92 -10.76
CA GLN A 442 -27.38 7.12 -11.89
C GLN A 442 -26.36 6.05 -12.29
N GLN A 443 -25.07 6.38 -12.31
CA GLN A 443 -24.01 5.39 -12.56
C GLN A 443 -23.99 4.31 -11.48
N TYR A 444 -24.09 4.69 -10.22
CA TYR A 444 -24.16 3.78 -9.09
C TYR A 444 -25.39 2.84 -9.18
N ALA A 445 -26.56 3.40 -9.51
CA ALA A 445 -27.78 2.63 -9.74
C ALA A 445 -27.63 1.61 -10.88
N ASN A 446 -27.03 2.03 -12.00
CA ASN A 446 -26.78 1.16 -13.14
C ASN A 446 -25.81 0.02 -12.79
N GLU A 447 -24.75 0.32 -12.02
CA GLU A 447 -23.79 -0.69 -11.55
C GLU A 447 -24.47 -1.73 -10.65
N LEU A 448 -25.27 -1.30 -9.67
CA LEU A 448 -26.04 -2.20 -8.81
C LEU A 448 -27.00 -3.09 -9.62
N GLN A 449 -27.67 -2.52 -10.63
CA GLN A 449 -28.57 -3.28 -11.51
C GLN A 449 -27.79 -4.33 -12.33
N MET A 450 -26.67 -3.95 -12.92
CA MET A 450 -25.80 -4.85 -13.68
C MET A 450 -25.30 -6.01 -12.81
N LEU A 451 -24.78 -5.70 -11.61
CA LEU A 451 -24.29 -6.73 -10.67
C LEU A 451 -25.42 -7.63 -10.17
N SER A 452 -26.62 -7.09 -9.97
CA SER A 452 -27.79 -7.88 -9.58
C SER A 452 -28.20 -8.89 -10.65
N GLN A 453 -28.03 -8.54 -11.94
CA GLN A 453 -28.25 -9.47 -13.05
C GLN A 453 -27.14 -10.52 -13.13
N GLN A 454 -25.88 -10.09 -12.98
CA GLN A 454 -24.72 -11.00 -13.01
C GLN A 454 -24.76 -12.04 -11.89
N TYR A 455 -25.16 -11.65 -10.68
CA TYR A 455 -25.20 -12.51 -9.49
C TYR A 455 -26.63 -12.95 -9.14
N ALA A 456 -27.53 -13.06 -10.12
CA ALA A 456 -28.94 -13.38 -9.91
C ALA A 456 -29.20 -14.70 -9.16
N GLU A 457 -28.26 -15.65 -9.23
CA GLU A 457 -28.37 -16.95 -8.55
C GLU A 457 -27.70 -16.97 -7.16
N ASP A 458 -26.91 -15.94 -6.81
CA ASP A 458 -26.22 -15.82 -5.53
C ASP A 458 -27.06 -14.97 -4.56
N LYS A 459 -27.87 -15.65 -3.73
CA LYS A 459 -28.76 -15.00 -2.76
C LYS A 459 -28.03 -14.11 -1.76
N THR A 460 -26.80 -14.46 -1.39
CA THR A 460 -25.99 -13.68 -0.44
C THR A 460 -25.60 -12.35 -1.08
N LYS A 461 -25.04 -12.40 -2.30
CA LYS A 461 -24.67 -11.18 -3.05
C LYS A 461 -25.85 -10.29 -3.39
N LEU A 462 -27.00 -10.88 -3.74
CA LEU A 462 -28.24 -10.12 -3.94
C LEU A 462 -28.71 -9.40 -2.65
N GLY A 463 -28.55 -10.04 -1.49
CA GLY A 463 -28.82 -9.42 -0.19
C GLY A 463 -27.94 -8.19 0.07
N LEU A 464 -26.65 -8.29 -0.26
CA LEU A 464 -25.71 -7.18 -0.15
C LEU A 464 -26.06 -6.03 -1.10
N LEU A 465 -26.34 -6.31 -2.38
CA LEU A 465 -26.72 -5.30 -3.36
C LEU A 465 -28.03 -4.57 -2.98
N LYS A 466 -29.01 -5.30 -2.45
CA LYS A 466 -30.24 -4.70 -1.92
C LYS A 466 -29.95 -3.77 -0.75
N SER A 467 -29.03 -4.15 0.15
CA SER A 467 -28.60 -3.31 1.27
C SER A 467 -27.93 -2.04 0.77
N LEU A 468 -27.10 -2.11 -0.28
CA LEU A 468 -26.47 -0.94 -0.89
C LEU A 468 -27.49 0.03 -1.50
N TRP A 469 -28.51 -0.47 -2.17
CA TRP A 469 -29.61 0.35 -2.70
C TRP A 469 -30.36 1.07 -1.57
N GLN A 470 -30.66 0.37 -0.48
CA GLN A 470 -31.32 0.95 0.69
C GLN A 470 -30.47 2.05 1.33
N TYR A 471 -29.16 1.83 1.46
CA TYR A 471 -28.23 2.83 1.99
C TYR A 471 -28.17 4.08 1.11
N ALA A 472 -28.08 3.90 -0.21
CA ALA A 472 -28.08 5.01 -1.16
C ALA A 472 -29.38 5.84 -1.11
N THR A 473 -30.53 5.20 -0.86
CA THR A 473 -31.81 5.90 -0.71
C THR A 473 -31.90 6.68 0.61
N GLU A 474 -31.20 6.23 1.66
CA GLU A 474 -31.21 6.87 2.97
C GLU A 474 -30.29 8.10 3.05
N ILE A 475 -29.15 8.05 2.34
CA ILE A 475 -28.09 9.07 2.42
C ILE A 475 -28.25 10.22 1.40
N VAL A 476 -29.13 10.07 0.41
CA VAL A 476 -29.43 11.10 -0.61
C VAL A 476 -30.74 11.79 -0.24
#